data_AF-A0A947AWD9-F1
#
_entry.id   AF-A0A947AWD9-F1
#
_cell.length_a   1.000
_cell.length_b   1.000
_cell.length_c   1.000
_cell.angle_alpha   90.00
_cell.angle_beta   90.00
_cell.angle_gamma   90.00
#
_symmetry.space_group_name_H-M   'P 1'
#
loop_
_entity.id
_entity.type
_entity.pdbx_description
1 polymer ?
#
loop_
_entity_poly.entity_id
_entity_poly.type
_entity_poly.pdbx_seq_one_letter_code
_entity_poly.pdbx_strand_id
1 'polypeptide(L)'
;MIENPDKIESKLNFSSSSFKKYFANTSWLFLERVLRIIISFVVIIYVVRYLGPKDFGLYSYVISFMWLFASISTLGLETITVREIVKQPEKKDELIGTVFTLRLFGGITAVIFIALTLLIS
;
A
#
# COMPACT_ATOMS: atom_id res chain seq x y z
N MET A 1 51.87 -24.47 -7.32
CA MET A 1 51.72 -23.31 -8.23
C MET A 1 50.24 -23.26 -8.60
N ILE A 2 49.41 -22.66 -7.78
CA ILE A 2 49.12 -21.21 -7.72
C ILE A 2 48.30 -20.77 -8.94
N GLU A 3 46.99 -20.66 -8.69
CA GLU A 3 46.10 -19.56 -9.08
C GLU A 3 45.62 -19.45 -10.54
N ASN A 4 44.30 -19.56 -10.71
CA ASN A 4 43.57 -18.63 -11.58
C ASN A 4 42.15 -18.35 -11.02
N PRO A 5 41.91 -17.21 -10.33
CA PRO A 5 40.62 -16.78 -9.81
C PRO A 5 39.86 -15.89 -10.81
N ASP A 6 40.39 -15.65 -12.01
CA ASP A 6 39.91 -14.59 -12.90
C ASP A 6 38.77 -15.01 -13.86
N LYS A 7 37.88 -15.90 -13.41
CA LYS A 7 36.62 -16.18 -14.14
C LYS A 7 35.37 -15.67 -13.42
N ILE A 8 35.54 -14.64 -12.60
CA ILE A 8 34.44 -13.78 -12.14
C ILE A 8 34.41 -12.50 -13.00
N GLU A 9 34.57 -12.63 -14.32
CA GLU A 9 34.14 -11.57 -15.22
C GLU A 9 32.62 -11.57 -15.26
N SER A 10 32.07 -10.76 -14.35
CA SER A 10 30.74 -10.20 -14.35
C SER A 10 30.29 -9.80 -15.77
N LYS A 11 29.68 -10.74 -16.49
CA LYS A 11 28.76 -10.41 -17.59
C LYS A 11 27.45 -9.87 -16.99
N LEU A 12 27.54 -8.76 -16.26
CA LEU A 12 26.41 -7.88 -15.99
C LEU A 12 26.04 -7.21 -17.32
N ASN A 13 25.31 -7.97 -18.14
CA ASN A 13 24.80 -7.49 -19.40
C ASN A 13 23.58 -6.59 -19.13
N PHE A 14 23.85 -5.32 -18.80
CA PHE A 14 22.86 -4.25 -18.55
C PHE A 14 22.00 -3.91 -19.79
N SER A 15 22.22 -4.56 -20.93
CA SER A 15 21.54 -4.31 -22.21
C SER A 15 20.65 -5.47 -22.67
N SER A 16 20.14 -6.30 -21.76
CA SER A 16 19.08 -7.27 -22.11
C SER A 16 17.70 -6.60 -22.05
N SER A 17 16.79 -6.97 -22.95
CA SER A 17 15.39 -6.50 -22.97
C SER A 17 14.68 -6.66 -21.61
N SER A 18 15.11 -7.64 -20.81
CA SER A 18 14.67 -7.86 -19.44
C SER A 18 15.04 -6.71 -18.50
N PHE A 19 16.27 -6.17 -18.57
CA PHE A 19 16.69 -5.04 -17.72
C PHE A 19 15.83 -3.79 -17.98
N LYS A 20 15.56 -3.47 -19.25
CA LYS A 20 14.64 -2.38 -19.62
C LYS A 20 13.22 -2.62 -19.11
N LYS A 21 12.70 -3.85 -19.16
CA LYS A 21 11.36 -4.19 -18.62
C LYS A 21 11.28 -4.03 -17.10
N TYR A 22 12.27 -4.55 -16.35
CA TYR A 22 12.31 -4.39 -14.90
C TYR A 22 12.48 -2.93 -14.50
N PHE A 23 13.40 -2.22 -15.15
CA PHE A 23 13.62 -0.80 -14.89
C PHE A 23 12.38 0.03 -15.20
N ALA A 24 11.69 -0.22 -16.32
CA ALA A 24 10.44 0.46 -16.66
C ALA A 24 9.34 0.19 -15.63
N ASN A 25 9.18 -1.06 -15.17
CA ASN A 25 8.14 -1.43 -14.21
C ASN A 25 8.40 -0.83 -12.82
N THR A 26 9.66 -0.88 -12.35
CA THR A 26 10.05 -0.24 -11.09
C THR A 26 9.96 1.28 -11.18
N SER A 27 10.37 1.89 -12.30
CA SER A 27 10.24 3.32 -12.53
C SER A 27 8.78 3.76 -12.56
N TRP A 28 7.89 2.93 -13.13
CA TRP A 28 6.44 3.18 -13.13
C TRP A 28 5.86 3.19 -11.72
N LEU A 29 6.14 2.16 -10.92
CA LEU A 29 5.70 2.09 -9.52
C LEU A 29 6.28 3.23 -8.68
N PHE A 30 7.55 3.59 -8.91
CA PHE A 30 8.20 4.70 -8.22
C PHE A 30 7.54 6.03 -8.57
N LEU A 31 7.27 6.28 -9.85
CA LEU A 31 6.61 7.50 -10.30
C LEU A 31 5.20 7.61 -9.73
N GLU A 32 4.43 6.52 -9.74
CA GLU A 32 3.11 6.46 -9.10
C GLU A 32 3.19 6.83 -7.62
N ARG A 33 4.18 6.28 -6.90
CA ARG A 33 4.38 6.57 -5.47
C ARG A 33 4.71 8.04 -5.22
N VAL A 34 5.60 8.61 -6.01
CA VAL A 34 5.98 10.03 -5.92
C VAL A 34 4.79 10.94 -6.21
N LEU A 35 4.07 10.68 -7.31
CA LEU A 35 2.88 11.45 -7.67
C LEU A 35 1.82 11.39 -6.57
N ARG A 36 1.57 10.21 -6.00
CA ARG A 36 0.63 10.02 -4.89
C ARG A 36 1.01 10.88 -3.68
N ILE A 37 2.29 10.91 -3.31
CA ILE A 37 2.77 11.75 -2.19
C ILE A 37 2.56 13.23 -2.47
N ILE A 38 2.91 13.69 -3.68
CA ILE A 38 2.75 15.10 -4.08
C ILE A 38 1.26 15.50 -4.05
N ILE A 39 0.38 14.68 -4.62
CA ILE A 39 -1.06 14.94 -4.64
C ILE A 39 -1.60 14.98 -3.21
N SER A 40 -1.28 14.00 -2.37
CA SER A 40 -1.72 13.98 -0.97
C SER A 40 -1.24 15.21 -0.21
N PHE A 41 -0.02 15.66 -0.44
CA PHE A 41 0.52 16.86 0.19
C PHE A 41 -0.25 18.13 -0.22
N VAL A 42 -0.52 18.30 -1.52
CA VAL A 42 -1.32 19.42 -2.03
C VAL A 42 -2.74 19.40 -1.46
N VAL A 43 -3.37 18.21 -1.41
CA VAL A 43 -4.70 18.04 -0.81
C VAL A 43 -4.69 18.44 0.66
N ILE A 44 -3.70 18.02 1.44
CA ILE A 44 -3.59 18.38 2.86
C ILE A 44 -3.48 19.90 3.02
N ILE A 45 -2.63 20.58 2.23
CA ILE A 45 -2.51 22.05 2.27
C ILE A 45 -3.86 22.71 1.94
N TYR A 46 -4.56 22.21 0.93
CA TYR A 46 -5.85 22.75 0.52
C TYR A 46 -6.92 22.57 1.61
N VAL A 47 -6.97 21.40 2.24
CA VAL A 47 -7.86 21.08 3.37
C VAL A 47 -7.57 21.99 4.55
N VAL A 48 -6.31 22.18 4.93
CA VAL A 48 -5.92 23.11 6.01
C VAL A 48 -6.35 24.54 5.70
N ARG A 49 -6.20 24.98 4.45
CA ARG A 49 -6.60 26.33 4.03
C ARG A 49 -8.12 26.51 4.00
N TYR A 50 -8.87 25.47 3.67
CA TYR A 50 -10.33 25.51 3.60
C TYR A 50 -10.99 25.43 4.99
N LEU A 51 -10.56 24.48 5.84
CA LEU A 51 -11.10 24.28 7.19
C LEU A 51 -10.51 25.24 8.23
N GLY A 52 -9.33 25.80 7.95
CA GLY A 52 -8.58 26.58 8.94
C GLY A 52 -7.96 25.71 10.05
N PRO A 53 -7.12 26.31 10.92
CA PRO A 53 -6.31 25.56 11.89
C PRO A 53 -7.10 24.96 13.05
N LYS A 54 -8.30 25.49 13.37
CA LYS A 54 -9.14 24.96 14.47
C LYS A 54 -9.78 23.63 14.09
N ASP A 55 -10.43 23.56 12.93
CA ASP A 55 -11.18 22.37 12.52
C ASP A 55 -10.25 21.27 11.96
N PHE A 56 -9.05 21.64 11.49
CA PHE A 56 -8.02 20.67 11.10
C PHE A 56 -7.54 19.80 12.26
N GLY A 57 -7.56 20.31 13.50
CA GLY A 57 -7.23 19.54 14.70
C GLY A 57 -8.21 18.39 14.93
N LEU A 58 -9.51 18.66 14.81
CA LEU A 58 -10.57 17.64 14.90
C LEU A 58 -10.48 16.63 13.76
N TYR A 59 -10.26 17.11 12.53
CA TYR A 59 -10.06 16.26 11.36
C TYR A 59 -8.87 15.29 11.55
N SER A 60 -7.74 15.81 12.04
CA SER A 60 -6.54 15.01 12.31
C SER A 60 -6.75 13.98 13.43
N TYR A 61 -7.55 14.31 14.44
CA TYR A 61 -7.92 13.39 15.50
C TYR A 61 -8.73 12.19 14.96
N VAL A 62 -9.78 12.47 14.19
CA VAL A 62 -10.61 11.42 13.57
C VAL A 62 -9.77 10.54 12.64
N ILE A 63 -8.90 11.13 11.82
CA ILE A 63 -8.00 10.38 10.93
C ILE A 63 -7.05 9.48 11.71
N SER A 64 -6.44 9.97 12.78
CA SER A 64 -5.51 9.19 13.59
C SER A 64 -6.21 7.99 14.22
N PHE A 65 -7.43 8.20 14.71
CA PHE A 65 -8.27 7.11 15.21
C PHE A 65 -8.60 6.11 14.09
N MET A 66 -9.03 6.57 12.91
CA MET A 66 -9.26 5.69 11.75
C MET A 66 -8.03 4.86 11.38
N TRP A 67 -6.83 5.44 11.37
CA TRP A 67 -5.59 4.72 11.02
C TRP A 67 -5.24 3.59 11.99
N LEU A 68 -5.59 3.71 13.27
CA LEU A 68 -5.40 2.64 14.26
C LEU A 68 -6.24 1.41 13.89
N PHE A 69 -7.53 1.61 13.58
CA PHE A 69 -8.40 0.51 13.15
C PHE A 69 -8.05 0.00 11.76
N ALA A 70 -7.66 0.88 10.84
CA ALA A 70 -7.23 0.49 9.50
C ALA A 70 -5.99 -0.41 9.55
N SER A 71 -5.03 -0.12 10.42
CA SER A 71 -3.85 -0.98 10.62
C SER A 71 -4.27 -2.37 11.10
N ILE A 72 -5.19 -2.46 12.07
CA ILE A 72 -5.70 -3.74 12.57
C ILE A 72 -6.42 -4.53 11.45
N SER A 73 -7.22 -3.86 10.63
CA SER A 73 -7.95 -4.50 9.51
C SER A 73 -7.06 -4.89 8.34
N THR A 74 -5.88 -4.29 8.19
CA THR A 74 -4.98 -4.55 7.04
C THR A 74 -3.80 -5.46 7.40
N LEU A 75 -3.54 -5.70 8.70
CA LEU A 75 -2.48 -6.59 9.18
C LEU A 75 -2.54 -7.96 8.49
N GLY A 76 -1.58 -8.19 7.60
CA GLY A 76 -1.36 -9.48 6.93
C GLY A 76 -2.19 -9.73 5.68
N LEU A 77 -3.41 -9.19 5.57
CA LEU A 77 -4.32 -9.55 4.48
C LEU A 77 -3.77 -9.18 3.10
N GLU A 78 -3.28 -7.95 2.94
CA GLU A 78 -2.80 -7.48 1.65
C GLU A 78 -1.53 -8.22 1.19
N THR A 79 -0.61 -8.48 2.14
CA THR A 79 0.63 -9.22 1.85
C THR A 79 0.36 -10.70 1.59
N ILE A 80 -0.55 -11.34 2.34
CA ILE A 80 -0.96 -12.73 2.11
C ILE A 80 -1.65 -12.86 0.76
N THR A 81 -2.55 -11.93 0.42
CA THR A 81 -3.28 -11.93 -0.86
C THR A 81 -2.33 -11.85 -2.04
N VAL A 82 -1.39 -10.91 -2.04
CA VAL A 82 -0.40 -10.77 -3.13
C VAL A 82 0.48 -12.02 -3.22
N ARG A 83 0.91 -12.56 -2.09
CA ARG A 83 1.76 -13.76 -2.05
C ARG A 83 1.04 -15.00 -2.58
N GLU A 84 -0.24 -15.16 -2.25
CA GLU A 84 -1.05 -16.31 -2.65
C GLU A 84 -1.46 -16.23 -4.13
N ILE A 85 -1.80 -15.04 -4.64
CA ILE A 85 -2.09 -14.80 -6.07
C ILE A 85 -0.86 -15.08 -6.94
N VAL A 86 0.34 -14.71 -6.49
CA VAL A 86 1.59 -14.99 -7.23
C VAL A 86 1.95 -16.48 -7.19
N LYS A 87 1.64 -17.19 -6.09
CA LYS A 87 1.92 -18.63 -5.97
C LYS A 87 0.92 -19.53 -6.70
N GLN A 88 -0.36 -19.17 -6.72
CA GLN A 88 -1.44 -20.00 -7.30
C GLN A 88 -2.38 -19.15 -8.17
N PRO A 89 -1.97 -18.81 -9.41
CA PRO A 89 -2.76 -17.96 -10.29
C PRO A 89 -4.10 -18.60 -10.72
N GLU A 90 -4.22 -19.94 -10.70
CA GLU A 90 -5.47 -20.65 -11.04
C GLU A 90 -6.58 -20.53 -9.98
N LYS A 91 -6.25 -20.27 -8.72
CA LYS A 91 -7.22 -20.08 -7.62
C LYS A 91 -7.48 -18.61 -7.29
N LYS A 92 -7.05 -17.70 -8.17
CA LYS A 92 -7.13 -16.25 -7.97
C LYS A 92 -8.55 -15.78 -7.63
N ASP A 93 -9.57 -16.30 -8.30
CA ASP A 93 -10.95 -15.85 -8.10
C ASP A 93 -11.50 -16.22 -6.71
N GLU A 94 -11.14 -17.40 -6.20
CA GLU A 94 -11.52 -17.86 -4.85
C GLU A 94 -10.80 -17.05 -3.77
N LEU A 95 -9.50 -16.79 -3.94
CA LEU A 95 -8.68 -15.97 -3.03
C LEU A 95 -9.16 -14.52 -2.96
N ILE A 96 -9.45 -13.92 -4.11
CA ILE A 96 -9.99 -12.55 -4.16
C ILE A 96 -11.36 -12.50 -3.48
N GLY A 97 -12.20 -13.54 -3.65
CA GLY A 97 -13.50 -13.65 -2.97
C GLY A 97 -13.39 -13.73 -1.44
N THR A 98 -12.47 -14.53 -0.90
CA THR A 98 -12.24 -14.62 0.55
C THR A 98 -11.73 -13.31 1.13
N VAL A 99 -10.76 -12.67 0.46
CA VAL A 99 -10.19 -11.39 0.89
C VAL A 99 -11.21 -10.26 0.81
N PHE A 100 -12.06 -10.26 -0.22
CA PHE A 100 -13.16 -9.33 -0.35
C PHE A 100 -14.16 -9.47 0.80
N THR A 101 -14.53 -10.71 1.14
CA THR A 101 -15.45 -10.99 2.25
C THR A 101 -14.85 -10.53 3.58
N LEU A 102 -13.55 -10.81 3.80
CA LEU A 102 -12.86 -10.41 5.03
C LEU A 102 -12.69 -8.88 5.14
N ARG A 103 -12.43 -8.19 4.02
CA ARG A 103 -12.44 -6.72 3.95
C ARG A 103 -13.82 -6.12 4.21
N LEU A 104 -14.88 -6.76 3.73
CA LEU A 104 -16.28 -6.36 4.00
C LEU A 104 -16.59 -6.45 5.49
N PHE A 105 -16.25 -7.56 6.14
CA PHE A 105 -16.44 -7.71 7.58
C PHE A 105 -15.62 -6.69 8.38
N GLY A 106 -14.34 -6.48 8.04
CA GLY A 106 -13.50 -5.47 8.69
C GLY A 106 -14.00 -4.04 8.50
N GLY A 107 -14.52 -3.71 7.31
CA GLY A 107 -15.12 -2.40 7.04
C GLY A 107 -16.43 -2.19 7.81
N ILE A 108 -17.31 -3.20 7.85
CA ILE A 108 -18.58 -3.13 8.58
C ILE A 108 -18.33 -2.94 10.08
N THR A 109 -17.40 -3.69 10.68
CA THR A 109 -17.07 -3.52 12.11
C THR A 109 -16.48 -2.15 12.40
N ALA A 110 -15.62 -1.63 11.53
CA ALA A 110 -15.06 -0.28 11.67
C ALA A 110 -16.15 0.81 11.60
N VAL A 111 -17.10 0.71 10.67
CA VAL A 111 -18.24 1.64 10.57
C VAL A 111 -19.12 1.56 11.82
N ILE A 112 -19.39 0.36 12.33
CA ILE A 112 -20.15 0.17 13.57
C ILE A 112 -19.42 0.82 14.75
N PHE A 113 -18.11 0.65 14.87
CA PHE A 113 -17.31 1.29 15.92
C PHE A 113 -17.37 2.82 15.84
N ILE A 114 -17.23 3.39 14.64
CA ILE A 114 -17.33 4.84 14.42
C ILE A 114 -18.74 5.34 14.81
N ALA A 115 -19.79 4.64 14.38
CA ALA A 115 -21.17 4.99 14.72
C ALA A 115 -21.42 4.93 16.24
N LEU A 116 -20.89 3.91 16.93
CA LEU A 116 -20.99 3.80 18.38
C LEU A 116 -20.24 4.93 19.10
N THR A 117 -19.03 5.28 18.65
CA THR A 117 -18.28 6.41 19.23
C THR A 117 -19.02 7.73 19.05
N LEU A 118 -19.65 7.96 17.90
CA LEU A 118 -20.45 9.16 17.64
C LEU A 118 -21.77 9.20 18.42
N LEU A 119 -22.35 8.04 18.76
CA LEU A 119 -23.58 7.96 19.56
C LEU A 119 -23.31 8.14 21.06
N ILE A 120 -22.07 7.90 21.51
CA ILE A 120 -21.61 8.06 22.90
C ILE A 120 -21.09 9.46 23.21
N SER A 121 -20.55 10.17 22.21
CA SER A 121 -20.08 11.56 22.32
C SER A 121 -21.22 12.56 22.21
#